data_AF-A0A735FYQ8-F1
#
_entry.id   AF-A0A735FYQ8-F1
#
_cell.length_a   1.000
_cell.length_b   1.000
_cell.length_c   1.000
_cell.angle_alpha   90.00
_cell.angle_beta   90.00
_cell.angle_gamma   90.00
#
_symmetry.space_group_name_H-M   'P 1'
#
loop_
_entity.id
_entity.type
_entity.pdbx_description
1 polymer ?
#
loop_
_entity_poly.entity_id
_entity_poly.type
_entity_poly.pdbx_seq_one_letter_code
_entity_poly.pdbx_strand_id
1 'polypeptide(L)'
;HKSPAYHNDEASRLLLQYSQQQAQVEGQIAAAKLSTTEKMTEAHKQLLAFQQRITDLSGKKLTAEEKSVLAHKDEIEQALQKLDISQQDLQHQNALNELKKKTLTLTSQLTEEESRVRQQHAMALATMGMGDQQRGRYDERLKIQQQYQDKLEQLKR
;
A
#
# COMPACT_ATOMS: atom_id res chain seq x y z
N HIS A 1 41.36 -25.12 -8.85
CA HIS A 1 41.15 -23.69 -8.56
C HIS A 1 39.70 -23.46 -8.15
N LYS A 2 39.45 -23.00 -6.93
CA LYS A 2 38.12 -22.70 -6.37
C LYS A 2 38.02 -21.17 -6.23
N SER A 3 37.11 -20.54 -6.97
CA SER A 3 36.73 -19.12 -6.87
C SER A 3 35.28 -18.97 -7.35
N PRO A 4 34.51 -17.98 -6.88
CA PRO A 4 33.87 -18.02 -5.57
C PRO A 4 32.33 -17.90 -5.70
N ALA A 5 31.61 -18.41 -4.71
CA ALA A 5 30.15 -18.40 -4.60
C ALA A 5 29.51 -17.00 -4.42
N TYR A 6 30.20 -15.92 -4.81
CA TYR A 6 29.86 -14.54 -4.47
C TYR A 6 28.68 -13.98 -5.28
N HIS A 7 28.42 -14.49 -6.48
CA HIS A 7 27.35 -13.98 -7.36
C HIS A 7 25.96 -14.57 -7.06
N ASN A 8 25.92 -15.74 -6.40
CA ASN A 8 24.66 -16.36 -5.97
C ASN A 8 24.09 -15.65 -4.72
N ASP A 9 24.94 -14.92 -4.00
CA ASP A 9 24.60 -14.31 -2.71
C ASP A 9 23.90 -12.94 -2.85
N GLU A 10 24.19 -12.17 -3.91
CA GLU A 10 23.53 -10.87 -4.16
C GLU A 10 22.09 -11.01 -4.66
N ALA A 11 21.83 -11.93 -5.59
CA ALA A 11 20.47 -12.24 -6.02
C ALA A 11 19.63 -12.83 -4.88
N SER A 12 20.23 -13.69 -4.05
CA SER A 12 19.60 -14.22 -2.84
C SER A 12 19.36 -13.13 -1.80
N ARG A 13 20.27 -12.15 -1.65
CA ARG A 13 20.07 -10.96 -0.81
C ARG A 13 18.93 -10.10 -1.29
N LEU A 14 18.85 -9.84 -2.60
CA LEU A 14 17.77 -9.05 -3.19
C LEU A 14 16.42 -9.74 -3.02
N LEU A 15 16.33 -11.04 -3.32
CA LEU A 15 15.12 -11.83 -3.06
C LEU A 15 14.73 -11.83 -1.58
N LEU A 16 15.70 -11.93 -0.67
CA LEU A 16 15.44 -11.83 0.77
C LEU A 16 14.96 -10.43 1.16
N GLN A 17 15.54 -9.38 0.58
CA GLN A 17 15.14 -7.99 0.80
C GLN A 17 13.70 -7.76 0.30
N TYR A 18 13.32 -8.32 -0.85
CA TYR A 18 11.95 -8.23 -1.36
C TYR A 18 10.96 -9.02 -0.53
N SER A 19 11.32 -10.23 -0.11
CA SER A 19 10.48 -11.03 0.79
C SER A 19 10.23 -10.27 2.10
N GLN A 20 11.25 -9.63 2.65
CA GLN A 20 11.11 -8.77 3.83
C GLN A 20 10.24 -7.55 3.56
N GLN A 21 10.42 -6.88 2.41
CA GLN A 21 9.63 -5.71 2.05
C GLN A 21 8.14 -6.07 1.83
N GLN A 22 7.86 -7.21 1.20
CA GLN A 22 6.52 -7.75 1.04
C GLN A 22 5.89 -8.06 2.39
N ALA A 23 6.61 -8.77 3.27
CA ALA A 23 6.14 -9.07 4.63
C ALA A 23 5.89 -7.79 5.45
N GLN A 24 6.71 -6.76 5.27
CA GLN A 24 6.54 -5.47 5.93
C GLN A 24 5.29 -4.73 5.42
N VAL A 25 5.03 -4.78 4.11
CA VAL A 25 3.84 -4.21 3.50
C VAL A 25 2.59 -4.96 3.93
N GLU A 26 2.62 -6.30 3.92
CA GLU A 26 1.55 -7.15 4.44
C GLU A 26 1.30 -6.91 5.94
N GLY A 27 2.35 -6.72 6.73
CA GLY A 27 2.25 -6.34 8.14
C GLY A 27 1.60 -4.96 8.34
N GLN A 28 1.97 -3.96 7.53
CA GLN A 28 1.33 -2.64 7.55
C GLN A 28 -0.13 -2.70 7.11
N ILE A 29 -0.45 -3.57 6.15
CA ILE A 29 -1.80 -3.84 5.69
C ILE A 29 -2.63 -4.45 6.83
N ALA A 30 -2.09 -5.46 7.50
CA ALA A 30 -2.74 -6.11 8.63
C ALA A 30 -2.93 -5.12 9.79
N ALA A 31 -1.90 -4.33 10.12
CA ALA A 31 -1.96 -3.29 11.13
C ALA A 31 -2.95 -2.18 10.78
N ALA A 32 -3.02 -1.76 9.51
CA ALA A 32 -3.99 -0.76 9.05
C ALA A 32 -5.41 -1.30 9.12
N LYS A 33 -5.64 -2.59 8.80
CA LYS A 33 -6.92 -3.28 8.98
C LYS A 33 -7.31 -3.33 10.46
N LEU A 34 -6.42 -3.73 11.37
CA LEU A 34 -6.69 -3.70 12.82
C LEU A 34 -6.93 -2.27 13.33
N SER A 35 -6.14 -1.30 12.87
CA SER A 35 -6.26 0.11 13.29
C SER A 35 -7.54 0.77 12.78
N THR A 36 -8.11 0.29 11.66
CA THR A 36 -9.44 0.74 11.19
C THR A 36 -10.56 0.10 11.99
N THR A 37 -10.39 -1.15 12.45
CA THR A 37 -11.35 -1.79 13.37
C THR A 37 -11.39 -1.12 14.74
N GLU A 38 -10.29 -0.51 15.21
CA GLU A 38 -10.22 0.17 16.52
C GLU A 38 -10.59 1.66 16.51
N LYS A 39 -10.61 2.34 15.36
CA LYS A 39 -11.00 3.75 15.28
C LYS A 39 -12.52 3.86 15.21
N MET A 40 -13.19 4.00 16.36
CA MET A 40 -14.62 4.36 16.44
C MET A 40 -14.94 5.49 15.44
N THR A 41 -15.87 5.25 14.52
CA THR A 41 -16.31 6.26 13.55
C THR A 41 -16.94 7.44 14.28
N GLU A 42 -17.05 8.59 13.60
CA GLU A 42 -17.72 9.75 14.20
C GLU A 42 -19.18 9.46 14.51
N ALA A 43 -19.86 8.71 13.63
CA ALA A 43 -21.24 8.26 13.87
C ALA A 43 -21.35 7.35 15.10
N HIS A 44 -20.37 6.46 15.31
CA HIS A 44 -20.34 5.62 16.50
C HIS A 44 -20.15 6.43 17.80
N LYS A 45 -19.31 7.47 17.77
CA LYS A 45 -19.16 8.41 18.90
C LYS A 45 -20.44 9.20 19.17
N GLN A 46 -21.11 9.64 18.10
CA GLN A 46 -22.38 10.35 18.20
C GLN A 46 -23.50 9.47 18.75
N LEU A 47 -23.55 8.19 18.37
CA LEU A 47 -24.49 7.22 18.92
C LEU A 47 -24.28 7.04 20.42
N LEU A 48 -23.02 6.92 20.87
CA LEU A 48 -22.70 6.80 22.30
C LEU A 48 -23.09 8.08 23.08
N ALA A 49 -22.79 9.25 22.53
CA ALA A 49 -23.19 10.53 23.11
C ALA A 49 -24.73 10.70 23.15
N PHE A 50 -25.43 10.19 22.14
CA PHE A 50 -26.88 10.20 22.07
C PHE A 50 -27.51 9.28 23.12
N GLN A 51 -27.00 8.06 23.26
CA GLN A 51 -27.44 7.13 24.31
C GLN A 51 -27.22 7.72 25.71
N GLN A 52 -26.06 8.30 25.97
CA GLN A 52 -25.79 8.97 27.25
C GLN A 52 -26.78 10.12 27.50
N ARG A 53 -27.05 10.94 26.48
CA ARG A 53 -28.03 12.04 26.58
C ARG A 53 -29.43 11.51 26.90
N ILE A 54 -29.85 10.40 26.30
CA ILE A 54 -31.14 9.77 26.60
C ILE A 54 -31.20 9.26 28.04
N THR A 55 -30.13 8.64 28.54
CA THR A 55 -30.04 8.20 29.93
C THR A 55 -30.13 9.39 30.90
N ASP A 56 -29.42 10.48 30.63
CA ASP A 56 -29.46 11.70 31.45
C ASP A 56 -30.83 12.40 31.44
N LEU A 57 -31.60 12.22 30.37
CA LEU A 57 -32.95 12.73 30.20
C LEU A 57 -34.03 11.85 30.87
N SER A 58 -33.76 10.56 31.08
CA SER A 58 -34.68 9.56 31.65
C SER A 58 -34.96 9.68 33.17
N GLY A 59 -34.94 10.90 33.71
CA GLY A 59 -35.21 11.15 35.13
C GLY A 59 -35.51 12.62 35.49
N LYS A 60 -35.62 13.52 34.50
CA LYS A 60 -35.88 14.96 34.70
C LYS A 60 -37.22 15.39 34.09
N LYS A 61 -37.73 16.57 34.47
CA LYS A 61 -38.87 17.20 33.79
C LYS A 61 -38.43 17.58 32.38
N LEU A 62 -38.83 16.76 31.41
CA LEU A 62 -38.51 16.92 30.00
C LEU A 62 -39.22 18.15 29.41
N THR A 63 -38.43 18.99 28.73
CA THR A 63 -38.93 20.04 27.85
C THR A 63 -39.62 19.45 26.62
N ALA A 64 -40.38 20.26 25.88
CA ALA A 64 -41.10 19.79 24.68
C ALA A 64 -40.14 19.23 23.61
N GLU A 65 -38.95 19.82 23.49
CA GLU A 65 -37.90 19.36 22.57
C GLU A 65 -37.34 18.00 22.99
N GLU A 66 -37.07 17.78 24.28
CA GLU A 66 -36.53 16.51 24.77
C GLU A 66 -37.54 15.36 24.69
N LYS A 67 -38.85 15.66 24.80
CA LYS A 67 -39.91 14.68 24.52
C LYS A 67 -39.95 14.28 23.05
N SER A 68 -39.73 15.22 22.14
CA SER A 68 -39.66 14.94 20.71
C SER A 68 -38.45 14.05 20.37
N VAL A 69 -37.28 14.35 20.96
CA VAL A 69 -36.07 13.53 20.79
C VAL A 69 -36.26 12.11 21.32
N LEU A 70 -36.96 11.94 22.45
CA LEU A 70 -37.30 10.60 22.96
C LEU A 70 -38.32 9.88 22.08
N ALA A 71 -39.29 10.58 21.51
CA ALA A 71 -40.27 10.00 20.60
C ALA A 71 -39.63 9.50 19.29
N HIS A 72 -38.62 10.22 18.79
CA HIS A 72 -37.86 9.86 17.59
C HIS A 72 -36.55 9.11 17.89
N LYS A 73 -36.37 8.62 19.13
CA LYS A 73 -35.15 7.91 19.56
C LYS A 73 -34.76 6.80 18.59
N ASP A 74 -35.70 5.91 18.30
CA ASP A 74 -35.43 4.72 17.52
C ASP A 74 -35.05 5.08 16.07
N GLU A 75 -35.67 6.12 15.52
CA GLU A 75 -35.34 6.64 14.18
C GLU A 75 -33.92 7.25 14.15
N ILE A 76 -33.54 8.00 15.19
CA ILE A 76 -32.22 8.62 15.30
C ILE A 76 -31.14 7.56 15.53
N GLU A 77 -31.38 6.57 16.40
CA GLU A 77 -30.46 5.44 16.60
C GLU A 77 -30.26 4.64 15.31
N GLN A 78 -31.33 4.34 14.59
CA GLN A 78 -31.24 3.64 13.30
C GLN A 78 -30.49 4.47 12.25
N ALA A 79 -30.71 5.79 12.19
CA ALA A 79 -30.00 6.66 11.26
C ALA A 79 -28.49 6.72 11.58
N LEU A 80 -28.13 6.87 12.85
CA LEU A 80 -26.73 6.89 13.30
C LEU A 80 -26.04 5.54 13.08
N GLN A 81 -26.73 4.42 13.31
CA GLN A 81 -26.20 3.09 13.06
C GLN A 81 -25.94 2.84 11.56
N LYS A 82 -26.87 3.26 10.68
CA LYS A 82 -26.66 3.19 9.22
C LYS A 82 -25.49 4.06 8.79
N LEU A 83 -25.35 5.24 9.39
CA LEU A 83 -24.24 6.14 9.12
C LEU A 83 -22.90 5.53 9.58
N ASP A 84 -22.86 4.88 10.73
CA ASP A 84 -21.69 4.17 11.24
C ASP A 84 -21.24 3.06 10.28
N ILE A 85 -22.17 2.19 9.87
CA ILE A 85 -21.89 1.12 8.89
C ILE A 85 -21.35 1.72 7.57
N SER A 86 -22.00 2.76 7.06
CA SER A 86 -21.55 3.42 5.82
C SER A 86 -20.18 4.08 5.96
N GLN A 87 -19.87 4.67 7.12
CA GLN A 87 -18.55 5.26 7.41
C GLN A 87 -17.48 4.17 7.51
N GLN A 88 -17.77 3.04 8.16
CA GLN A 88 -16.87 1.88 8.22
C GLN A 88 -16.60 1.33 6.82
N ASP A 89 -17.64 1.12 6.01
CA ASP A 89 -17.51 0.63 4.63
C ASP A 89 -16.65 1.57 3.77
N LEU A 90 -16.87 2.87 3.87
CA LEU A 90 -16.07 3.87 3.16
C LEU A 90 -14.60 3.83 3.59
N GLN A 91 -14.31 3.72 4.89
CA GLN A 91 -12.95 3.59 5.40
C GLN A 91 -12.29 2.30 4.91
N HIS A 92 -13.00 1.17 4.92
CA HIS A 92 -12.51 -0.10 4.40
C HIS A 92 -12.22 -0.03 2.90
N GLN A 93 -13.10 0.58 2.10
CA GLN A 93 -12.87 0.77 0.68
C GLN A 93 -11.66 1.67 0.41
N ASN A 94 -11.51 2.77 1.14
CA ASN A 94 -10.35 3.65 1.01
C ASN A 94 -9.05 2.93 1.38
N ALA A 95 -9.03 2.18 2.49
CA ALA A 95 -7.90 1.38 2.89
C ALA A 95 -7.54 0.32 1.84
N LEU A 96 -8.54 -0.37 1.27
CA LEU A 96 -8.34 -1.33 0.19
C LEU A 96 -7.81 -0.68 -1.09
N ASN A 97 -8.29 0.51 -1.44
CA ASN A 97 -7.84 1.22 -2.63
C ASN A 97 -6.39 1.70 -2.48
N GLU A 98 -6.03 2.26 -1.33
CA GLU A 98 -4.64 2.63 -1.03
C GLU A 98 -3.71 1.42 -1.02
N LEU A 99 -4.19 0.30 -0.48
CA LEU A 99 -3.47 -0.97 -0.50
C LEU A 99 -3.25 -1.49 -1.92
N LYS A 100 -4.28 -1.47 -2.76
CA LYS A 100 -4.18 -1.85 -4.18
C LYS A 100 -3.19 -0.96 -4.91
N LYS A 101 -3.24 0.36 -4.71
CA LYS A 101 -2.25 1.30 -5.28
C LYS A 101 -0.84 0.96 -4.84
N LYS A 102 -0.61 0.80 -3.53
CA LYS A 102 0.71 0.41 -2.99
C LYS A 102 1.20 -0.90 -3.58
N THR A 103 0.32 -1.90 -3.70
CA THR A 103 0.65 -3.20 -4.30
C THR A 103 1.07 -3.05 -5.74
N LEU A 104 0.31 -2.31 -6.56
CA LEU A 104 0.66 -2.04 -7.96
C LEU A 104 2.00 -1.33 -8.09
N THR A 105 2.25 -0.30 -7.27
CA THR A 105 3.52 0.41 -7.24
C THR A 105 4.67 -0.52 -6.87
N LEU A 106 4.50 -1.35 -5.84
CA LEU A 106 5.52 -2.32 -5.42
C LEU A 106 5.78 -3.38 -6.48
N THR A 107 4.74 -3.93 -7.12
CA THR A 107 4.89 -4.89 -8.22
C THR A 107 5.62 -4.25 -9.41
N SER A 108 5.31 -3.00 -9.75
CA SER A 108 6.02 -2.27 -10.81
C SER A 108 7.50 -2.07 -10.46
N GLN A 109 7.79 -1.62 -9.24
CA GLN A 109 9.16 -1.46 -8.75
C GLN A 109 9.92 -2.79 -8.76
N LEU A 110 9.28 -3.87 -8.33
CA LEU A 110 9.86 -5.21 -8.33
C LEU A 110 10.21 -5.66 -9.75
N THR A 111 9.29 -5.47 -10.71
CA THR A 111 9.51 -5.88 -12.11
C THR A 111 10.65 -5.08 -12.75
N GLU A 112 10.70 -3.78 -12.48
CA GLU A 112 11.75 -2.89 -12.99
C GLU A 112 13.11 -3.25 -12.38
N GLU A 113 13.15 -3.55 -11.09
CA GLU A 113 14.39 -3.92 -10.41
C GLU A 113 14.86 -5.33 -10.79
N GLU A 114 13.97 -6.32 -10.91
CA GLU A 114 14.32 -7.64 -11.47
C GLU A 114 14.92 -7.52 -12.88
N SER A 115 14.33 -6.67 -13.72
CA SER A 115 14.83 -6.41 -15.08
C SER A 115 16.22 -5.78 -15.04
N ARG A 116 16.43 -4.79 -14.16
CA ARG A 116 17.73 -4.15 -13.96
C ARG A 116 18.78 -5.14 -13.49
N VAL A 117 18.46 -5.98 -12.51
CA VAL A 117 19.38 -6.99 -11.96
C VAL A 117 19.72 -8.03 -13.02
N ARG A 118 18.74 -8.52 -13.77
CA ARG A 118 18.99 -9.45 -14.88
C ARG A 118 19.88 -8.83 -15.95
N GLN A 119 19.65 -7.56 -16.30
CA GLN A 119 20.48 -6.86 -17.27
C GLN A 119 21.92 -6.70 -16.76
N GLN A 120 22.11 -6.27 -15.52
CA GLN A 120 23.43 -6.17 -14.90
C GLN A 120 24.15 -7.53 -14.87
N HIS A 121 23.44 -8.59 -14.53
CA HIS A 121 23.98 -9.95 -14.52
C HIS A 121 24.37 -10.41 -15.93
N ALA A 122 23.53 -10.17 -16.93
CA ALA A 122 23.84 -10.48 -18.33
C ALA A 122 25.08 -9.71 -18.82
N MET A 123 25.20 -8.42 -18.46
CA MET A 123 26.38 -7.60 -18.77
C MET A 123 27.63 -8.13 -18.08
N ALA A 124 27.54 -8.50 -16.80
CA ALA A 124 28.65 -9.06 -16.04
C ALA A 124 29.14 -10.38 -16.67
N LEU A 125 28.23 -11.26 -17.07
CA LEU A 125 28.57 -12.50 -17.77
C LEU A 125 29.18 -12.24 -19.16
N ALA A 126 28.61 -11.33 -19.94
CA ALA A 126 29.10 -10.99 -21.27
C ALA A 126 30.49 -10.34 -21.24
N THR A 127 30.80 -9.62 -20.17
CA THR A 127 32.09 -8.93 -19.98
C THR A 127 33.07 -9.74 -19.13
N MET A 128 32.67 -10.92 -18.65
CA MET A 128 33.52 -11.83 -17.87
C MET A 128 34.66 -12.34 -18.75
N GLY A 129 35.90 -11.96 -18.40
CA GLY A 129 37.09 -12.29 -19.19
C GLY A 129 37.45 -11.26 -20.27
N MET A 130 36.67 -10.19 -20.43
CA MET A 130 37.07 -9.03 -21.24
C MET A 130 37.94 -8.08 -20.40
N GLY A 131 39.03 -7.56 -20.99
CA GLY A 131 39.83 -6.52 -20.34
C GLY A 131 39.09 -5.19 -20.22
N ASP A 132 39.48 -4.32 -19.28
CA ASP A 132 38.76 -3.07 -18.95
C ASP A 132 38.48 -2.17 -20.17
N GLN A 133 39.39 -2.12 -21.14
CA GLN A 133 39.20 -1.33 -22.36
C GLN A 133 38.11 -1.90 -23.28
N GLN A 134 37.97 -3.23 -23.34
CA GLN A 134 36.90 -3.87 -24.12
C GLN A 134 35.56 -3.77 -23.40
N ARG A 135 35.57 -3.86 -22.07
CA ARG A 135 34.37 -3.64 -21.24
C ARG A 135 33.81 -2.23 -21.43
N GLY A 136 34.67 -1.20 -21.36
CA GLY A 136 34.24 0.19 -21.58
C GLY A 136 33.63 0.43 -22.96
N ARG A 137 34.19 -0.18 -24.02
CA ARG A 137 33.63 -0.11 -25.38
C ARG A 137 32.29 -0.83 -25.50
N TYR A 138 32.12 -1.94 -24.80
CA TYR A 138 30.87 -2.69 -24.77
C TYR A 138 29.78 -1.89 -24.05
N ASP A 139 30.10 -1.26 -22.92
CA ASP A 139 29.19 -0.38 -22.17
C ASP A 139 28.74 0.83 -23.01
N GLU A 140 29.66 1.48 -23.73
CA GLU A 140 29.32 2.59 -24.65
C GLU A 140 28.37 2.15 -25.77
N ARG A 141 28.63 1.00 -26.40
CA ARG A 141 27.75 0.47 -27.45
C ARG A 141 26.37 0.16 -26.91
N LEU A 142 26.28 -0.45 -25.73
CA LEU A 142 24.99 -0.77 -25.12
C LEU A 142 24.17 0.49 -24.81
N LYS A 143 24.84 1.52 -24.27
CA LYS A 143 24.21 2.80 -23.94
C LYS A 143 23.67 3.51 -25.19
N ILE A 144 24.43 3.50 -26.29
CA ILE A 144 23.98 4.04 -27.58
C ILE A 144 22.75 3.27 -28.08
N GLN A 145 22.73 1.95 -27.95
CA GLN A 145 21.61 1.12 -28.39
C GLN A 145 20.34 1.39 -27.56
N GLN A 146 20.46 1.50 -26.24
CA GLN A 146 19.33 1.87 -25.37
C GLN A 146 18.78 3.26 -25.71
N GLN A 147 19.66 4.27 -25.82
CA GLN A 147 19.24 5.63 -26.19
C GLN A 147 18.52 5.69 -27.55
N TYR A 148 18.92 4.83 -28.49
CA TYR A 148 18.25 4.72 -29.78
C TYR A 148 16.86 4.08 -29.65
N GLN A 149 16.71 3.03 -28.82
CA GLN A 149 15.40 2.44 -28.54
C GLN A 149 14.47 3.40 -27.80
N ASP A 150 14.95 4.11 -26.78
CA ASP A 150 14.17 5.09 -26.04
C ASP A 150 13.66 6.21 -26.95
N LYS A 151 14.52 6.70 -27.87
CA LYS A 151 14.11 7.68 -28.88
C LYS A 151 13.05 7.13 -29.84
N LEU A 152 13.16 5.87 -30.25
CA LEU A 152 12.16 5.23 -31.10
C LEU A 152 10.82 5.03 -30.37
N GLU A 153 10.82 4.71 -29.09
CA GLU A 153 9.61 4.61 -28.29
C GLU A 153 8.96 5.99 -28.07
N GLN A 154 9.76 7.03 -27.80
CA GLN A 154 9.26 8.40 -27.69
C GLN A 154 8.64 8.92 -29.00
N LEU A 155 9.15 8.49 -30.16
CA LEU A 155 8.58 8.82 -31.47
C LEU A 155 7.30 8.03 -31.79
N LYS A 156 7.06 6.90 -31.12
CA LYS A 156 5.86 6.06 -31.29
C LYS A 156 4.74 6.40 -30.31
N ARG A 157 5.05 7.15 -29.25
CA ARG A 157 4.10 7.64 -28.25
C ARG A 157 3.46 8.96 -28.69
#